data_AF-G4SVB3-F1
#
_entry.id   AF-G4SVB3-F1
#
_cell.length_a   1.000
_cell.length_b   1.000
_cell.length_c   1.000
_cell.angle_alpha   90.00
_cell.angle_beta   90.00
_cell.angle_gamma   90.00
#
_symmetry.space_group_name_H-M   'P 1'
#
loop_
_entity.id
_entity.type
_entity.pdbx_description
1 polymer ?
#
loop_
_entity_poly.entity_id
_entity_poly.type
_entity_poly.pdbx_seq_one_letter_code
_entity_poly.pdbx_strand_id
1 'polypeptide(L)'
;MEFVPELAEKYDLNVTMGAWIDADLDKNRREIESLIELSNQNSPTIVRLLVGNEVLLRKDIIPDQLIDYIREVKTRTWRPVSTSETWDMWLAHPELAEEVDFIALHILPYWEGLSIDAAVNYVFYRFNAMREAFPNKPIIITEVGWPSDGQPFKNATASLANQAQFLRQFLNRATEQKITYYVIEAFDQPWKVELEGSAGAYWGIFNADRELKFPMKGDVTPMPDWQAWATGAAVLSIFLMALFLFSRHRRLKLPGKIFFGIVANLAASVILWSAAVAAQQYQTGVSLVFWTLLLLMQAMAVVILLTESMEIAEVLWHRKGKRTFKPLQPPADFTFPKVSVHLPIHNEPPEMVRETLEALARVAYPNLEVLVLDNNTKDPAVWEPVQKDCERLGGVFKFFHLENWPGFKAGAINFGLEQTASDAEIIAVIDSDYIISPDWLKSMVPYFEDEKVGFVQSPQDYRDRGLSTFKSMCYWE
;
A
#
# COMPACT_ATOMS: atom_id res chain seq x y z
N MET A 1 6.37 -17.40 39.03
CA MET A 1 5.43 -16.82 40.02
C MET A 1 6.06 -16.63 41.40
N GLU A 2 7.02 -17.46 41.78
CA GLU A 2 7.56 -17.54 43.16
C GLU A 2 8.11 -16.22 43.74
N PHE A 3 8.70 -15.34 42.92
CA PHE A 3 9.28 -14.08 43.40
C PHE A 3 8.28 -12.91 43.51
N VAL A 4 7.07 -13.02 42.94
CA VAL A 4 6.13 -11.89 42.87
C VAL A 4 5.62 -11.47 44.25
N PRO A 5 5.21 -12.39 45.16
CA PRO A 5 4.78 -12.02 46.50
C PRO A 5 5.88 -11.31 47.32
N GLU A 6 7.12 -11.81 47.24
CA GLU A 6 8.27 -11.23 47.94
C GLU A 6 8.57 -9.81 47.46
N LEU A 7 8.47 -9.56 46.15
CA LEU A 7 8.64 -8.23 45.58
C LEU A 7 7.47 -7.31 45.94
N ALA A 8 6.24 -7.81 45.89
CA ALA A 8 5.04 -7.04 46.24
C ALA A 8 5.08 -6.54 47.69
N GLU A 9 5.62 -7.34 48.61
CA GLU A 9 5.77 -7.00 50.03
C GLU A 9 6.67 -5.79 50.25
N LYS A 10 7.70 -5.60 49.41
CA LYS A 10 8.60 -4.43 49.47
C LYS A 10 7.88 -3.12 49.11
N TYR A 11 6.74 -3.20 48.43
CA TYR A 11 6.00 -2.05 47.92
C TYR A 11 4.56 -1.95 48.46
N ASP A 12 4.19 -2.74 49.48
CA ASP A 12 2.85 -2.78 50.08
C ASP A 12 1.74 -3.05 49.03
N LEU A 13 2.03 -3.96 48.09
CA LEU A 13 1.12 -4.34 47.02
C LEU A 13 0.40 -5.65 47.35
N ASN A 14 -0.92 -5.67 47.10
CA ASN A 14 -1.72 -6.88 47.20
C ASN A 14 -1.59 -7.73 45.93
N VAL A 15 -1.53 -9.04 46.10
CA VAL A 15 -1.36 -10.03 45.02
C VAL A 15 -2.53 -11.01 45.03
N THR A 16 -3.13 -11.23 43.86
CA THR A 16 -3.96 -12.41 43.60
C THR A 16 -3.14 -13.38 42.77
N MET A 17 -2.95 -14.59 43.28
CA MET A 17 -2.17 -15.62 42.58
C MET A 17 -3.11 -16.57 41.84
N GLY A 18 -2.70 -16.99 40.64
CA GLY A 18 -3.46 -17.95 39.84
C GLY A 18 -2.66 -19.20 39.55
N ALA A 19 -3.28 -20.38 39.65
CA ALA A 19 -2.80 -21.61 39.03
C ALA A 19 -3.35 -21.69 37.61
N TRP A 20 -2.49 -21.90 36.61
CA TRP A 20 -2.95 -22.11 35.23
C TRP A 20 -3.45 -23.55 35.08
N ILE A 21 -4.70 -23.72 34.66
CA ILE A 21 -5.32 -25.04 34.46
C ILE A 21 -5.59 -25.22 32.96
N ASP A 22 -5.07 -26.30 32.40
CA ASP A 22 -5.26 -26.70 31.00
C ASP A 22 -5.61 -28.20 30.88
N ALA A 23 -5.55 -28.78 29.67
CA ALA A 23 -5.88 -30.18 29.44
C ALA A 23 -4.83 -31.18 29.99
N ASP A 24 -3.63 -30.73 30.37
CA ASP A 24 -2.57 -31.58 30.95
C ASP A 24 -2.74 -31.71 32.47
N LEU A 25 -3.29 -32.84 32.88
CA LEU A 25 -3.59 -33.12 34.30
C LEU A 25 -2.34 -33.16 35.19
N ASP A 26 -1.20 -33.63 34.67
CA ASP A 26 0.05 -33.68 35.43
C ASP A 26 0.61 -32.27 35.64
N LYS A 27 0.46 -31.39 34.64
CA LYS A 27 0.81 -29.98 34.77
C LYS A 27 -0.11 -29.27 35.75
N ASN A 28 -1.42 -29.49 35.65
CA ASN A 28 -2.40 -28.93 36.59
C ASN A 28 -2.06 -29.29 38.03
N ARG A 29 -1.69 -30.55 38.29
CA ARG A 29 -1.27 -31.02 39.62
C ARG A 29 -0.09 -30.21 40.17
N ARG A 30 0.91 -29.91 39.33
CA ARG A 30 2.08 -29.10 39.72
C ARG A 30 1.70 -27.65 40.02
N GLU A 31 0.83 -27.06 39.20
CA GLU A 31 0.33 -25.69 39.38
C GLU A 31 -0.48 -25.54 40.67
N ILE A 32 -1.37 -26.50 40.97
CA ILE A 32 -2.17 -26.54 42.20
C ILE A 32 -1.29 -26.67 43.45
N GLU A 33 -0.32 -27.60 43.46
CA GLU A 33 0.60 -27.75 44.59
C GLU A 33 1.42 -26.48 44.82
N SER A 34 1.94 -25.89 43.74
CA SER A 34 2.73 -24.65 43.82
C SER A 34 1.89 -23.49 44.37
N LEU A 35 0.64 -23.36 43.93
CA LEU A 35 -0.29 -22.35 44.43
C LEU A 35 -0.55 -22.53 45.94
N ILE A 36 -0.78 -23.76 46.39
CA ILE A 36 -1.01 -24.07 47.80
C ILE A 36 0.23 -23.76 48.64
N GLU A 37 1.40 -24.22 48.20
CA GLU A 37 2.68 -23.99 48.88
C GLU A 37 2.95 -22.50 49.05
N LEU A 38 2.89 -21.73 47.96
CA LEU A 38 3.08 -20.27 47.97
C LEU A 38 2.02 -19.57 48.82
N SER A 39 0.77 -20.04 48.80
CA SER A 39 -0.29 -19.42 49.62
C SER A 39 -0.04 -19.58 51.12
N ASN A 40 0.58 -20.69 51.53
CA ASN A 40 0.85 -21.02 52.94
C ASN A 40 2.17 -20.41 53.45
N GLN A 41 3.03 -19.94 52.56
CA GLN A 41 4.10 -19.02 52.95
C GLN A 41 3.43 -17.77 53.55
N ASN A 42 3.81 -17.41 54.77
CA ASN A 42 3.14 -16.42 55.61
C ASN A 42 3.34 -14.97 55.12
N SER A 43 3.15 -14.71 53.82
CA SER A 43 3.19 -13.36 53.26
C SER A 43 1.81 -12.70 53.37
N PRO A 44 1.72 -11.51 53.99
CA PRO A 44 0.46 -10.79 54.14
C PRO A 44 -0.07 -10.21 52.81
N THR A 45 0.74 -10.17 51.75
CA THR A 45 0.38 -9.54 50.47
C THR A 45 -0.54 -10.39 49.60
N ILE A 46 -0.53 -11.71 49.74
CA ILE A 46 -1.38 -12.60 48.93
C ILE A 46 -2.82 -12.52 49.44
N VAL A 47 -3.69 -11.79 48.76
CA VAL A 47 -5.05 -11.56 49.27
C VAL A 47 -6.06 -12.60 48.81
N ARG A 48 -5.82 -13.27 47.66
CA ARG A 48 -6.76 -14.21 47.01
C ARG A 48 -6.03 -15.21 46.12
N LEU A 49 -6.70 -16.32 45.83
CA LEU A 49 -6.22 -17.38 44.95
C LEU A 49 -7.24 -17.65 43.82
N LEU A 50 -6.74 -17.89 42.61
CA LEU A 50 -7.51 -18.28 41.43
C LEU A 50 -7.05 -19.66 40.95
N VAL A 51 -7.99 -20.58 40.81
CA VAL A 51 -7.76 -21.94 40.33
C VAL A 51 -8.28 -22.01 38.91
N GLY A 52 -7.41 -21.70 37.95
CA GLY A 52 -7.78 -21.60 36.55
C GLY A 52 -8.10 -20.18 36.10
N ASN A 53 -8.00 -20.01 34.79
CA ASN A 53 -8.32 -18.80 34.06
C ASN A 53 -9.03 -19.24 32.78
N GLU A 54 -10.29 -18.87 32.56
CA GLU A 54 -11.09 -19.20 31.37
C GLU A 54 -11.07 -20.69 30.99
N VAL A 55 -11.05 -21.58 31.98
CA VAL A 55 -10.87 -23.02 31.81
C VAL A 55 -12.08 -23.62 31.09
N LEU A 56 -13.28 -23.21 31.49
CA LEU A 56 -14.52 -23.70 30.90
C LEU A 56 -14.79 -23.07 29.53
N LEU A 57 -14.42 -21.81 29.36
CA LEU A 57 -14.45 -21.16 28.04
C LEU A 57 -13.55 -21.88 27.03
N ARG A 58 -12.31 -22.22 27.45
CA ARG A 58 -11.37 -23.00 26.62
C ARG A 58 -11.73 -24.47 26.49
N LYS A 59 -12.61 -24.99 27.34
CA LYS A 59 -13.01 -26.40 27.43
C LYS A 59 -11.85 -27.34 27.72
N ASP A 60 -10.91 -26.88 28.54
CA ASP A 60 -9.71 -27.63 28.89
C ASP A 60 -10.05 -28.86 29.76
N ILE A 61 -10.96 -28.68 30.72
CA ILE A 61 -11.49 -29.73 31.61
C ILE A 61 -12.99 -29.55 31.84
N ILE A 62 -13.65 -30.56 32.41
CA ILE A 62 -15.08 -30.48 32.74
C ILE A 62 -15.33 -29.74 34.07
N PRO A 63 -16.53 -29.17 34.30
CA PRO A 63 -16.85 -28.42 35.52
C PRO A 63 -16.59 -29.21 36.82
N ASP A 64 -16.96 -30.48 36.88
CA ASP A 64 -16.74 -31.31 38.07
C ASP A 64 -15.26 -31.42 38.46
N GLN A 65 -14.37 -31.54 37.48
CA GLN A 65 -12.92 -31.59 37.72
C GLN A 65 -12.40 -30.24 38.24
N LEU A 66 -12.90 -29.13 37.71
CA LEU A 66 -12.54 -27.80 38.18
C LEU A 66 -13.02 -27.57 39.62
N ILE A 67 -14.24 -28.02 39.95
CA ILE A 67 -14.80 -28.00 41.30
C ILE A 67 -13.91 -28.79 42.27
N ASP A 68 -13.46 -29.98 41.86
CA ASP A 68 -12.58 -30.80 42.70
C ASP A 68 -11.26 -30.09 43.02
N TYR A 69 -10.64 -29.42 42.03
CA TYR A 69 -9.44 -28.61 42.27
C TYR A 69 -9.70 -27.42 43.20
N ILE A 70 -10.82 -26.70 43.02
CA ILE A 70 -11.20 -25.58 43.89
C ILE A 70 -11.38 -26.06 45.33
N ARG A 71 -12.13 -27.16 45.53
CA ARG A 71 -12.35 -27.77 46.85
C ARG A 71 -11.03 -28.16 47.49
N GLU A 72 -10.14 -28.80 46.73
CA GLU A 72 -8.84 -29.19 47.24
C GLU A 72 -8.04 -27.99 47.77
N VAL A 73 -7.89 -26.95 46.95
CA VAL A 73 -7.14 -25.73 47.34
C VAL A 73 -7.78 -25.12 48.59
N LYS A 74 -9.11 -24.99 48.64
CA LYS A 74 -9.85 -24.47 49.80
C LYS A 74 -9.64 -25.28 51.08
N THR A 75 -9.52 -26.61 51.00
CA THR A 75 -9.27 -27.43 52.19
C THR A 75 -7.85 -27.27 52.74
N ARG A 76 -6.91 -26.78 51.93
CA ARG A 76 -5.47 -26.71 52.22
C ARG A 76 -4.94 -25.29 52.39
N THR A 77 -5.81 -24.29 52.32
CA THR A 77 -5.49 -22.87 52.52
C THR A 77 -6.61 -22.16 53.26
N TRP A 78 -6.28 -21.08 53.98
CA TRP A 78 -7.26 -20.23 54.64
C TRP A 78 -7.64 -19.01 53.78
N ARG A 79 -6.93 -18.79 52.66
CA ARG A 79 -7.15 -17.64 51.78
C ARG A 79 -8.39 -17.84 50.89
N PRO A 80 -9.11 -16.76 50.51
CA PRO A 80 -10.24 -16.87 49.61
C PRO A 80 -9.85 -17.43 48.24
N VAL A 81 -10.61 -18.40 47.73
CA VAL A 81 -10.37 -19.10 46.47
C VAL A 81 -11.52 -18.88 45.49
N SER A 82 -11.19 -18.68 44.21
CA SER A 82 -12.15 -18.68 43.10
C SER A 82 -11.52 -19.30 41.85
N THR A 83 -12.23 -19.26 40.72
CA THR A 83 -11.71 -19.48 39.36
C THR A 83 -12.03 -18.25 38.52
N SER A 84 -11.15 -17.86 37.60
CA SER A 84 -11.42 -16.75 36.69
C SER A 84 -12.21 -17.25 35.49
N GLU A 85 -13.43 -16.76 35.27
CA GLU A 85 -14.26 -17.13 34.11
C GLU A 85 -15.04 -15.93 33.55
N THR A 86 -15.52 -16.05 32.31
CA THR A 86 -16.39 -15.06 31.68
C THR A 86 -17.80 -15.09 32.27
N TRP A 87 -18.54 -13.99 32.12
CA TRP A 87 -19.87 -13.84 32.71
C TRP A 87 -20.86 -14.90 32.23
N ASP A 88 -20.75 -15.36 30.99
CA ASP A 88 -21.61 -16.38 30.40
C ASP A 88 -21.31 -17.78 30.97
N MET A 89 -20.04 -18.10 31.24
CA MET A 89 -19.66 -19.36 31.87
C MET A 89 -20.19 -19.46 33.30
N TRP A 90 -20.13 -18.38 34.07
CA TRP A 90 -20.73 -18.35 35.41
C TRP A 90 -22.24 -18.56 35.40
N LEU A 91 -22.96 -17.99 34.41
CA LEU A 91 -24.40 -18.19 34.29
C LEU A 91 -24.78 -19.59 33.77
N ALA A 92 -23.93 -20.19 32.94
CA ALA A 92 -24.12 -21.55 32.44
C ALA A 92 -23.86 -22.62 33.50
N HIS A 93 -22.95 -22.35 34.45
CA HIS A 93 -22.51 -23.27 35.49
C HIS A 93 -22.68 -22.67 36.90
N PRO A 94 -23.92 -22.37 37.33
CA PRO A 94 -24.17 -21.75 38.64
C PRO A 94 -23.70 -22.61 39.82
N GLU A 95 -23.54 -23.93 39.64
CA GLU A 95 -22.98 -24.85 40.63
C GLU A 95 -21.56 -24.46 41.08
N LEU A 96 -20.74 -23.86 40.21
CA LEU A 96 -19.40 -23.37 40.58
C LEU A 96 -19.48 -22.26 41.63
N ALA A 97 -20.52 -21.43 41.57
CA ALA A 97 -20.67 -20.30 42.46
C ALA A 97 -20.83 -20.75 43.91
N GLU A 98 -21.36 -21.96 44.16
CA GLU A 98 -21.49 -22.53 45.50
C GLU A 98 -20.12 -22.90 46.10
N GLU A 99 -19.18 -23.34 45.26
CA GLU A 99 -17.89 -23.91 45.64
C GLU A 99 -16.80 -22.86 45.90
N VAL A 100 -16.91 -21.68 45.27
CA VAL A 100 -15.94 -20.58 45.42
C VAL A 100 -16.28 -19.60 46.56
N ASP A 101 -15.29 -18.85 47.05
CA ASP A 101 -15.51 -17.83 48.09
C ASP A 101 -15.97 -16.48 47.51
N PHE A 102 -15.66 -16.22 46.25
CA PHE A 102 -16.07 -15.04 45.48
C PHE A 102 -16.16 -15.40 43.99
N ILE A 103 -16.81 -14.57 43.19
CA ILE A 103 -16.88 -14.71 41.73
C ILE A 103 -15.79 -13.83 41.11
N ALA A 104 -14.86 -14.45 40.39
CA ALA A 104 -13.86 -13.78 39.58
C ALA A 104 -14.32 -13.69 38.13
N LEU A 105 -14.59 -12.47 37.68
CA LEU A 105 -15.34 -12.18 36.47
C LEU A 105 -14.49 -11.49 35.41
N HIS A 106 -14.47 -12.06 34.21
CA HIS A 106 -13.87 -11.44 33.03
C HIS A 106 -14.92 -10.69 32.22
N ILE A 107 -14.66 -9.40 31.94
CA ILE A 107 -15.49 -8.61 31.03
C ILE A 107 -14.58 -7.80 30.10
N LEU A 108 -14.50 -8.25 28.85
CA LEU A 108 -13.69 -7.61 27.81
C LEU A 108 -14.60 -7.15 26.65
N PRO A 109 -15.16 -5.92 26.72
CA PRO A 109 -16.10 -5.41 25.72
C PRO A 109 -15.57 -5.41 24.28
N TYR A 110 -14.24 -5.35 24.12
CA TYR A 110 -13.58 -5.46 22.83
C TYR A 110 -13.89 -6.81 22.14
N TRP A 111 -13.74 -7.94 22.84
CA TRP A 111 -14.03 -9.27 22.32
C TRP A 111 -15.52 -9.57 22.19
N GLU A 112 -16.37 -8.74 22.80
CA GLU A 112 -17.82 -8.75 22.62
C GLU A 112 -18.24 -7.97 21.36
N GLY A 113 -17.30 -7.23 20.74
CA GLY A 113 -17.52 -6.46 19.53
C GLY A 113 -18.32 -5.18 19.73
N LEU A 114 -18.25 -4.61 20.93
CA LEU A 114 -18.95 -3.38 21.29
C LEU A 114 -18.16 -2.15 20.87
N SER A 115 -18.85 -1.05 20.53
CA SER A 115 -18.18 0.23 20.32
C SER A 115 -17.66 0.82 21.63
N ILE A 116 -16.66 1.70 21.54
CA ILE A 116 -16.08 2.37 22.70
C ILE A 116 -17.12 3.13 23.54
N ASP A 117 -18.13 3.72 22.88
CA ASP A 117 -19.19 4.49 23.55
C ASP A 117 -20.12 3.61 24.41
N ALA A 118 -20.28 2.33 24.05
CA ALA A 118 -21.09 1.37 24.78
C ALA A 118 -20.30 0.57 25.82
N ALA A 119 -18.97 0.50 25.66
CA ALA A 119 -18.10 -0.44 26.36
C ALA A 119 -18.18 -0.36 27.88
N VAL A 120 -18.02 0.83 28.47
CA VAL A 120 -18.04 0.99 29.94
C VAL A 120 -19.43 0.70 30.49
N ASN A 121 -20.49 1.16 29.82
CA ASN A 121 -21.86 0.87 30.24
C ASN A 121 -22.15 -0.63 30.23
N TYR A 122 -21.64 -1.36 29.23
CA TYR A 122 -21.76 -2.81 29.16
C TYR A 122 -21.07 -3.51 30.33
N VAL A 123 -19.85 -3.08 30.71
CA VAL A 123 -19.15 -3.65 31.86
C VAL A 123 -20.00 -3.56 33.12
N PHE A 124 -20.54 -2.38 33.42
CA PHE A 124 -21.37 -2.22 34.62
C PHE A 124 -22.74 -2.88 34.51
N TYR A 125 -23.31 -2.98 33.31
CA TYR A 125 -24.53 -3.76 33.06
C TYR A 125 -24.31 -5.24 33.39
N ARG A 126 -23.24 -5.85 32.86
CA ARG A 126 -22.88 -7.24 33.16
C ARG A 126 -22.54 -7.45 34.62
N PHE A 127 -21.75 -6.56 35.21
CA PHE A 127 -21.41 -6.62 36.63
C PHE A 127 -22.66 -6.62 37.52
N ASN A 128 -23.64 -5.75 37.25
CA ASN A 128 -24.89 -5.70 38.02
C ASN A 128 -25.75 -6.95 37.78
N ALA A 129 -25.84 -7.44 36.54
CA ALA A 129 -26.56 -8.69 36.25
C ALA A 129 -25.97 -9.87 37.03
N MET A 130 -24.64 -9.95 37.15
CA MET A 130 -23.98 -10.97 37.97
C MET A 130 -24.29 -10.82 39.46
N ARG A 131 -24.38 -9.59 39.98
CA ARG A 131 -24.78 -9.34 41.38
C ARG A 131 -26.23 -9.76 41.65
N GLU A 132 -27.11 -9.60 40.68
CA GLU A 132 -28.51 -10.05 40.77
C GLU A 132 -28.62 -11.57 40.73
N ALA A 133 -27.83 -12.23 39.86
CA ALA A 133 -27.79 -13.68 39.75
C ALA A 133 -27.16 -14.37 40.99
N PHE A 134 -26.15 -13.75 41.60
CA PHE A 134 -25.41 -14.30 42.74
C PHE A 134 -25.37 -13.34 43.93
N PRO A 135 -26.53 -13.05 44.58
CA PRO A 135 -26.66 -11.96 45.56
C PRO A 135 -25.83 -12.15 46.84
N ASN A 136 -25.46 -13.38 47.16
CA ASN A 136 -24.73 -13.72 48.39
C ASN A 136 -23.22 -13.93 48.17
N LYS A 137 -22.71 -13.74 46.95
CA LYS A 137 -21.29 -13.96 46.62
C LYS A 137 -20.62 -12.63 46.29
N PRO A 138 -19.48 -12.30 46.91
CA PRO A 138 -18.67 -11.16 46.47
C PRO A 138 -18.26 -11.32 45.01
N ILE A 139 -18.30 -10.25 44.22
CA ILE A 139 -17.93 -10.27 42.80
C ILE A 139 -16.75 -9.33 42.58
N ILE A 140 -15.72 -9.84 41.90
CA ILE A 140 -14.49 -9.12 41.56
C ILE A 140 -14.30 -9.20 40.05
N ILE A 141 -14.04 -8.06 39.40
CA ILE A 141 -13.74 -8.04 37.98
C ILE A 141 -12.24 -8.35 37.80
N THR A 142 -11.90 -9.60 37.50
CA THR A 142 -10.50 -10.05 37.45
C THR A 142 -9.81 -9.73 36.13
N GLU A 143 -10.56 -9.40 35.08
CA GLU A 143 -10.01 -8.83 33.84
C GLU A 143 -11.01 -7.84 33.22
N VAL A 144 -10.53 -6.63 32.94
CA VAL A 144 -11.25 -5.60 32.21
C VAL A 144 -10.27 -4.66 31.54
N GLY A 145 -10.50 -4.30 30.28
CA GLY A 145 -9.55 -3.48 29.54
C GLY A 145 -10.03 -3.15 28.13
N TRP A 146 -9.16 -2.47 27.40
CA TRP A 146 -9.34 -2.16 25.99
C TRP A 146 -7.96 -2.04 25.33
N PRO A 147 -7.73 -2.62 24.14
CA PRO A 147 -6.44 -2.56 23.46
C PRO A 147 -6.20 -1.23 22.75
N SER A 148 -4.95 -0.75 22.73
CA SER A 148 -4.59 0.52 22.07
C SER A 148 -4.30 0.41 20.57
N ASP A 149 -4.08 -0.80 20.06
CA ASP A 149 -3.82 -1.08 18.64
C ASP A 149 -4.25 -2.53 18.35
N GLY A 150 -4.38 -2.87 17.07
CA GLY A 150 -4.87 -4.16 16.60
C GLY A 150 -6.02 -4.03 15.60
N GLN A 151 -6.29 -5.13 14.90
CA GLN A 151 -7.37 -5.23 13.92
C GLN A 151 -8.74 -5.03 14.59
N PRO A 152 -9.65 -4.23 14.02
CA PRO A 152 -10.99 -4.07 14.59
C PRO A 152 -11.73 -5.41 14.73
N PHE A 153 -12.44 -5.58 15.84
CA PHE A 153 -13.29 -6.74 16.08
C PHE A 153 -14.76 -6.33 16.07
N LYS A 154 -15.49 -6.66 15.00
CA LYS A 154 -16.88 -6.19 14.76
C LYS A 154 -16.95 -4.65 14.86
N ASN A 155 -17.68 -4.11 15.84
CA ASN A 155 -17.78 -2.65 16.07
C ASN A 155 -16.74 -2.11 17.06
N ALA A 156 -15.86 -2.97 17.59
CA ALA A 156 -14.80 -2.58 18.50
C ALA A 156 -13.53 -2.20 17.72
N THR A 157 -13.14 -0.93 17.80
CA THR A 157 -11.91 -0.42 17.18
C THR A 157 -10.84 -0.20 18.25
N ALA A 158 -9.71 -0.87 18.13
CA ALA A 158 -8.53 -0.63 18.96
C ALA A 158 -7.86 0.69 18.53
N SER A 159 -7.58 1.56 19.49
CA SER A 159 -6.82 2.80 19.26
C SER A 159 -6.36 3.37 20.61
N LEU A 160 -5.27 4.15 20.58
CA LEU A 160 -4.75 4.83 21.77
C LEU A 160 -5.82 5.71 22.43
N ALA A 161 -6.60 6.42 21.60
CA ALA A 161 -7.68 7.28 22.07
C ALA A 161 -8.82 6.47 22.72
N ASN A 162 -9.21 5.33 22.12
CA ASN A 162 -10.27 4.48 22.65
C ASN A 162 -9.85 3.78 23.94
N GLN A 163 -8.61 3.28 24.02
CA GLN A 163 -8.08 2.71 25.27
C GLN A 163 -8.09 3.77 26.39
N ALA A 164 -7.64 4.98 26.10
CA ALA A 164 -7.65 6.08 27.07
C ALA A 164 -9.07 6.47 27.50
N GLN A 165 -10.01 6.57 26.56
CA GLN A 165 -11.42 6.83 26.84
C GLN A 165 -12.00 5.74 27.75
N PHE A 166 -11.79 4.48 27.41
CA PHE A 166 -12.28 3.33 28.18
C PHE A 166 -11.75 3.38 29.61
N LEU A 167 -10.42 3.42 29.76
CA LEU A 167 -9.78 3.36 31.08
C LEU A 167 -10.18 4.54 31.95
N ARG A 168 -10.17 5.77 31.43
CA ARG A 168 -10.55 6.94 32.22
C ARG A 168 -12.01 6.87 32.68
N GLN A 169 -12.94 6.46 31.81
CA GLN A 169 -14.35 6.34 32.17
C GLN A 169 -14.57 5.19 33.16
N PHE A 170 -13.98 4.01 32.89
CA PHE A 170 -14.10 2.84 33.75
C PHE A 170 -13.51 3.12 35.14
N LEU A 171 -12.28 3.62 35.24
CA LEU A 171 -11.60 3.86 36.52
C LEU A 171 -12.35 4.87 37.40
N ASN A 172 -12.89 5.94 36.80
CA ASN A 172 -13.69 6.93 37.54
C ASN A 172 -14.96 6.30 38.11
N ARG A 173 -15.72 5.56 37.28
CA ARG A 173 -16.96 4.90 37.73
C ARG A 173 -16.70 3.76 38.70
N ALA A 174 -15.61 3.02 38.50
CA ALA A 174 -15.19 1.94 39.39
C ALA A 174 -14.85 2.46 40.79
N THR A 175 -14.17 3.61 40.85
CA THR A 175 -13.84 4.31 42.10
C THR A 175 -15.10 4.80 42.82
N GLU A 176 -16.04 5.41 42.09
CA GLU A 176 -17.32 5.86 42.64
C GLU A 176 -18.13 4.71 43.26
N GLN A 177 -18.15 3.55 42.57
CA GLN A 177 -18.90 2.37 43.01
C GLN A 177 -18.13 1.46 43.96
N LYS A 178 -16.87 1.78 44.28
CA LYS A 178 -15.99 1.01 45.17
C LYS A 178 -15.87 -0.47 44.78
N ILE A 179 -15.81 -0.77 43.49
CA ILE A 179 -15.64 -2.14 42.99
C ILE A 179 -14.17 -2.55 43.04
N THR A 180 -13.91 -3.83 43.32
CA THR A 180 -12.55 -4.40 43.18
C THR A 180 -12.39 -4.91 41.75
N TYR A 181 -11.31 -4.50 41.09
CA TYR A 181 -11.04 -4.85 39.70
C TYR A 181 -9.54 -5.00 39.42
N TYR A 182 -9.21 -5.71 38.34
CA TYR A 182 -7.88 -5.74 37.75
C TYR A 182 -7.95 -5.34 36.27
N VAL A 183 -7.18 -4.32 35.92
CA VAL A 183 -7.08 -3.88 34.52
C VAL A 183 -6.13 -4.82 33.79
N ILE A 184 -6.57 -5.36 32.66
CA ILE A 184 -5.70 -6.05 31.71
C ILE A 184 -5.18 -5.01 30.71
N GLU A 185 -3.90 -4.64 30.73
CA GLU A 185 -2.85 -5.07 31.66
C GLU A 185 -1.84 -3.97 31.96
N ALA A 186 -0.81 -4.28 32.77
CA ALA A 186 0.22 -3.30 33.11
C ALA A 186 1.06 -2.91 31.88
N PHE A 187 1.70 -3.87 31.24
CA PHE A 187 2.62 -3.64 30.11
C PHE A 187 2.12 -4.34 28.86
N ASP A 188 2.31 -3.72 27.70
CA ASP A 188 2.15 -4.39 26.42
C ASP A 188 3.05 -5.64 26.35
N GLN A 189 2.52 -6.71 25.77
CA GLN A 189 3.16 -8.02 25.70
C GLN A 189 3.27 -8.50 24.25
N PRO A 190 4.33 -8.11 23.51
CA PRO A 190 4.46 -8.39 22.07
C PRO A 190 4.37 -9.88 21.69
N TRP A 191 4.73 -10.79 22.59
CA TRP A 191 4.66 -12.23 22.35
C TRP A 191 3.22 -12.75 22.23
N LYS A 192 2.22 -12.03 22.73
CA LYS A 192 0.79 -12.44 22.64
C LYS A 192 0.22 -12.36 21.23
N VAL A 193 0.89 -11.67 20.29
CA VAL A 193 0.41 -11.59 18.89
C VAL A 193 0.18 -12.97 18.28
N GLU A 194 1.05 -13.93 18.60
CA GLU A 194 0.97 -15.30 18.05
C GLU A 194 -0.22 -16.10 18.59
N LEU A 195 -0.74 -15.74 19.79
CA LEU A 195 -1.79 -16.47 20.49
C LEU A 195 -3.16 -15.80 20.36
N GLU A 196 -3.20 -14.48 20.52
CA GLU A 196 -4.43 -13.68 20.63
C GLU A 196 -4.65 -12.76 19.40
N GLY A 197 -3.75 -12.83 18.43
CA GLY A 197 -3.74 -11.97 17.25
C GLY A 197 -3.26 -10.55 17.54
N SER A 198 -3.40 -9.66 16.55
CA SER A 198 -2.78 -8.33 16.58
C SER A 198 -3.10 -7.48 17.81
N ALA A 199 -4.32 -7.57 18.37
CA ALA A 199 -4.72 -6.79 19.55
C ALA A 199 -4.10 -7.31 20.87
N GLY A 200 -3.72 -8.60 20.92
CA GLY A 200 -3.19 -9.25 22.12
C GLY A 200 -1.94 -8.57 22.70
N ALA A 201 -1.14 -7.89 21.87
CA ALA A 201 0.06 -7.21 22.35
C ALA A 201 -0.20 -5.86 23.02
N TYR A 202 -1.39 -5.25 22.86
CA TYR A 202 -1.57 -3.81 23.09
C TYR A 202 -2.52 -3.46 24.24
N TRP A 203 -2.72 -4.39 25.19
CA TRP A 203 -3.59 -4.18 26.35
C TRP A 203 -2.95 -3.37 27.47
N GLY A 204 -1.63 -3.15 27.43
CA GLY A 204 -0.89 -2.43 28.45
C GLY A 204 -1.38 -1.00 28.64
N ILE A 205 -1.34 -0.54 29.89
CA ILE A 205 -1.34 0.89 30.25
C ILE A 205 0.01 1.52 29.88
N PHE A 206 1.07 0.73 30.02
CA PHE A 206 2.43 1.05 29.60
C PHE A 206 2.81 0.25 28.35
N ASN A 207 3.69 0.82 27.51
CA ASN A 207 4.25 0.09 26.38
C ASN A 207 5.28 -0.97 26.87
N ALA A 208 5.83 -1.76 25.94
CA ALA A 208 6.81 -2.80 26.27
C ALA A 208 8.10 -2.21 26.88
N ASP A 209 8.42 -0.96 26.58
CA ASP A 209 9.55 -0.19 27.12
C ASP A 209 9.25 0.45 28.49
N ARG A 210 8.07 0.17 29.06
CA ARG A 210 7.60 0.65 30.38
C ARG A 210 7.30 2.14 30.43
N GLU A 211 7.07 2.76 29.29
CA GLU A 211 6.63 4.14 29.18
C GLU A 211 5.11 4.22 29.14
N LEU A 212 4.55 5.28 29.74
CA LEU A 212 3.10 5.47 29.79
C LEU A 212 2.59 5.82 28.38
N LYS A 213 1.60 5.07 27.87
CA LYS A 213 1.13 5.19 26.48
C LYS A 213 0.36 6.48 26.22
N PHE A 214 -0.37 7.00 27.20
CA PHE A 214 -1.12 8.23 27.08
C PHE A 214 -1.25 8.92 28.46
N PRO A 215 -1.38 10.26 28.50
CA PRO A 215 -1.57 10.96 29.77
C PRO A 215 -2.89 10.52 30.42
N MET A 216 -2.96 10.39 31.75
CA MET A 216 -4.21 9.99 32.42
C MET A 216 -5.27 11.10 32.49
N LYS A 217 -4.92 12.34 32.11
CA LYS A 217 -5.78 13.53 32.09
C LYS A 217 -5.49 14.38 30.85
N GLY A 218 -6.46 15.17 30.40
CA GLY A 218 -6.32 16.06 29.25
C GLY A 218 -6.47 15.34 27.91
N ASP A 219 -6.04 15.99 26.83
CA ASP A 219 -6.21 15.48 25.47
C ASP A 219 -5.29 14.30 25.18
N VAL A 220 -5.77 13.38 24.33
CA VAL A 220 -5.01 12.22 23.84
C VAL A 220 -4.90 12.35 22.35
N THR A 221 -3.67 12.50 21.85
CA THR A 221 -3.37 12.50 20.42
C THR A 221 -3.17 11.05 19.96
N PRO A 222 -3.91 10.57 18.95
CA PRO A 222 -3.74 9.20 18.44
C PRO A 222 -2.33 8.91 17.94
N MET A 223 -1.64 9.94 17.44
CA MET A 223 -0.29 9.86 16.89
C MET A 223 0.52 11.02 17.47
N PRO A 224 1.26 10.82 18.57
CA PRO A 224 2.02 11.89 19.23
C PRO A 224 3.01 12.61 18.30
N ASP A 225 3.71 11.85 17.46
CA ASP A 225 4.78 12.36 16.59
C ASP A 225 4.32 12.83 15.20
N TRP A 226 3.01 13.05 14.99
CA TRP A 226 2.45 13.39 13.68
C TRP A 226 3.15 14.59 13.02
N GLN A 227 3.62 15.56 13.81
CA GLN A 227 4.34 16.74 13.32
C GLN A 227 5.69 16.37 12.70
N ALA A 228 6.43 15.43 13.29
CA ALA A 228 7.71 14.97 12.77
C ALA A 228 7.51 14.26 11.43
N TRP A 229 6.50 13.38 11.34
CA TRP A 229 6.15 12.67 10.11
C TRP A 229 5.66 13.63 9.01
N ALA A 230 4.83 14.61 9.35
CA ALA A 230 4.37 15.64 8.41
C ALA A 230 5.52 16.52 7.91
N THR A 231 6.46 16.87 8.80
CA THR A 231 7.68 17.61 8.45
C THR A 231 8.57 16.80 7.51
N GLY A 232 8.75 15.50 7.80
CA GLY A 232 9.46 14.57 6.92
C GLY A 232 8.83 14.48 5.54
N ALA A 233 7.50 14.41 5.46
CA ALA A 233 6.77 14.39 4.19
C ALA A 233 6.97 15.70 3.40
N ALA A 234 6.93 16.84 4.08
CA ALA A 234 7.18 18.14 3.46
C ALA A 234 8.61 18.26 2.92
N VAL A 235 9.61 17.81 3.68
CA VAL A 235 11.03 17.81 3.26
C VAL A 235 11.23 16.88 2.06
N LEU A 236 10.69 15.66 2.11
CA LEU A 236 10.78 14.72 0.99
C LEU A 236 10.07 15.28 -0.25
N SER A 237 8.90 15.90 -0.09
CA SER A 237 8.20 16.58 -1.18
C SER A 237 9.06 17.66 -1.84
N ILE A 238 9.72 18.50 -1.05
CA ILE A 238 10.62 19.56 -1.57
C ILE A 238 11.79 18.94 -2.30
N PHE A 239 12.38 17.87 -1.76
CA PHE A 239 13.47 17.15 -2.41
C PHE A 239 13.05 16.57 -3.77
N LEU A 240 11.90 15.88 -3.83
CA LEU A 240 11.35 15.31 -5.07
C LEU A 240 11.04 16.41 -6.10
N MET A 241 10.46 17.52 -5.65
CA MET A 241 10.21 18.69 -6.49
C MET A 241 11.52 19.28 -7.03
N ALA A 242 12.53 19.43 -6.19
CA ALA A 242 13.84 19.94 -6.61
C ALA A 242 14.46 19.01 -7.66
N LEU A 243 14.49 17.70 -7.41
CA LEU A 243 15.07 16.71 -8.31
C LEU A 243 14.44 16.73 -9.71
N PHE A 244 13.11 16.75 -9.79
CA PHE A 244 12.40 16.71 -11.07
C PHE A 244 12.29 18.08 -11.76
N LEU A 245 12.13 19.18 -11.01
CA LEU A 245 12.00 20.51 -11.60
C LEU A 245 13.36 21.16 -11.89
N PHE A 246 14.48 20.74 -11.30
CA PHE A 246 15.77 21.41 -11.49
C PHE A 246 16.15 21.56 -12.98
N SER A 247 16.04 20.49 -13.77
CA SER A 247 16.36 20.50 -15.20
C SER A 247 15.24 21.09 -16.08
N ARG A 248 13.98 21.10 -15.62
CA ARG A 248 12.80 21.40 -16.45
C ARG A 248 11.98 22.61 -16.02
N HIS A 249 12.34 23.31 -14.94
CA HIS A 249 11.60 24.45 -14.38
C HIS A 249 11.38 25.61 -15.35
N ARG A 250 12.26 25.77 -16.35
CA ARG A 250 12.15 26.83 -17.37
C ARG A 250 11.10 26.51 -18.43
N ARG A 251 10.71 25.25 -18.58
CA ARG A 251 9.76 24.77 -19.59
C ARG A 251 8.31 24.85 -19.14
N LEU A 252 8.04 24.80 -17.83
CA LEU A 252 6.68 24.71 -17.28
C LEU A 252 6.10 26.06 -16.83
N LYS A 253 4.82 26.30 -17.14
CA LYS A 253 4.01 27.39 -16.56
C LYS A 253 3.72 27.10 -15.09
N LEU A 254 3.29 28.13 -14.35
CA LEU A 254 2.98 28.01 -12.92
C LEU A 254 1.94 26.92 -12.60
N PRO A 255 0.85 26.74 -13.36
CA PRO A 255 -0.12 25.68 -13.08
C PRO A 255 0.48 24.27 -13.13
N GLY A 256 1.36 23.98 -14.09
CA GLY A 256 2.06 22.68 -14.16
C GLY A 256 3.01 22.45 -12.99
N LYS A 257 3.67 23.51 -12.48
CA LYS A 257 4.51 23.41 -11.28
C LYS A 257 3.69 23.14 -10.03
N ILE A 258 2.52 23.79 -9.90
CA ILE A 258 1.60 23.58 -8.78
C ILE A 258 1.02 22.17 -8.84
N PHE A 259 0.54 21.73 -10.01
CA PHE A 259 0.05 20.37 -10.22
C PHE A 259 1.10 19.32 -9.81
N PHE A 260 2.31 19.42 -10.35
CA PHE A 260 3.39 18.51 -10.00
C PHE A 260 3.74 18.57 -8.51
N GLY A 261 3.76 19.76 -7.91
CA GLY A 261 4.02 19.93 -6.48
C GLY A 261 2.97 19.26 -5.59
N ILE A 262 1.68 19.34 -5.96
CA ILE A 262 0.60 18.64 -5.24
C ILE A 262 0.80 17.13 -5.33
N VAL A 263 1.08 16.60 -6.53
CA VAL A 263 1.31 15.16 -6.70
C VAL A 263 2.53 14.70 -5.89
N ALA A 264 3.63 15.44 -5.93
CA ALA A 264 4.84 15.13 -5.15
C ALA A 264 4.58 15.18 -3.64
N ASN A 265 3.78 16.13 -3.16
CA ASN A 265 3.43 16.22 -1.75
C ASN A 265 2.55 15.05 -1.29
N LEU A 266 1.55 14.68 -2.08
CA LEU A 266 0.70 13.52 -1.79
C LEU A 266 1.52 12.23 -1.79
N ALA A 267 2.39 12.05 -2.78
CA ALA A 267 3.27 10.88 -2.87
C ALA A 267 4.20 10.76 -1.65
N ALA A 268 4.86 11.86 -1.26
CA ALA A 268 5.71 11.90 -0.07
C ALA A 268 4.90 11.62 1.22
N SER A 269 3.71 12.20 1.32
CA SER A 269 2.83 11.99 2.48
C SER A 269 2.41 10.55 2.64
N VAL A 270 2.07 9.85 1.56
CA VAL A 270 1.68 8.42 1.61
C VAL A 270 2.83 7.52 2.05
N ILE A 271 4.06 7.77 1.57
CA ILE A 271 5.24 7.01 1.99
C ILE A 271 5.50 7.22 3.48
N LEU A 272 5.55 8.48 3.94
CA LEU A 272 5.84 8.79 5.34
C LEU A 272 4.72 8.34 6.27
N TRP A 273 3.46 8.40 5.84
CA TRP A 273 2.34 7.85 6.59
C TRP A 273 2.45 6.33 6.74
N SER A 274 2.78 5.61 5.66
CA SER A 274 2.99 4.16 5.71
C SER A 274 4.14 3.79 6.65
N ALA A 275 5.25 4.52 6.59
CA ALA A 275 6.39 4.35 7.48
C ALA A 275 6.03 4.65 8.94
N ALA A 276 5.17 5.64 9.18
CA ALA A 276 4.74 6.00 10.52
C ALA A 276 3.83 4.96 11.17
N VAL A 277 2.94 4.33 10.38
CA VAL A 277 2.13 3.20 10.84
C VAL A 277 3.03 2.01 11.19
N ALA A 278 4.01 1.70 10.34
CA ALA A 278 4.99 0.66 10.63
C ALA A 278 5.76 0.95 11.93
N ALA A 279 6.21 2.19 12.14
CA ALA A 279 6.98 2.57 13.31
C ALA A 279 6.22 2.46 14.65
N GLN A 280 4.89 2.50 14.62
CA GLN A 280 4.05 2.41 15.82
C GLN A 280 3.71 0.98 16.24
N GLN A 281 3.95 0.00 15.36
CA GLN A 281 3.65 -1.40 15.61
C GLN A 281 4.87 -2.15 16.12
N TYR A 282 4.67 -3.06 17.07
CA TYR A 282 5.70 -4.04 17.44
C TYR A 282 6.05 -4.91 16.23
N GLN A 283 7.32 -4.88 15.84
CA GLN A 283 7.80 -5.55 14.64
C GLN A 283 8.28 -6.96 14.94
N THR A 284 7.84 -7.90 14.12
CA THR A 284 8.45 -9.23 14.00
C THR A 284 9.41 -9.24 12.82
N GLY A 285 10.30 -10.25 12.73
CA GLY A 285 11.19 -10.39 11.57
C GLY A 285 10.41 -10.50 10.25
N VAL A 286 9.24 -11.14 10.28
CA VAL A 286 8.35 -11.28 9.11
C VAL A 286 7.70 -9.95 8.75
N SER A 287 7.15 -9.21 9.72
CA SER A 287 6.50 -7.91 9.44
C SER A 287 7.50 -6.89 8.89
N LEU A 288 8.74 -6.91 9.39
CA LEU A 288 9.80 -6.04 8.88
C LEU A 288 10.07 -6.26 7.38
N VAL A 289 10.09 -7.52 6.92
CA VAL A 289 10.25 -7.86 5.50
C VAL A 289 9.09 -7.31 4.68
N PHE A 290 7.85 -7.52 5.12
CA PHE A 290 6.67 -7.02 4.41
C PHE A 290 6.63 -5.49 4.35
N TRP A 291 6.92 -4.80 5.44
CA TRP A 291 6.99 -3.33 5.47
C TRP A 291 8.09 -2.82 4.53
N THR A 292 9.26 -3.47 4.52
CA THR A 292 10.36 -3.11 3.62
C THR A 292 9.96 -3.27 2.15
N LEU A 293 9.38 -4.41 1.79
CA LEU A 293 8.89 -4.66 0.42
C LEU A 293 7.81 -3.66 0.02
N LEU A 294 6.87 -3.36 0.92
CA LEU A 294 5.80 -2.38 0.66
C LEU A 294 6.39 -0.99 0.39
N LEU A 295 7.32 -0.52 1.22
CA LEU A 295 7.97 0.78 1.04
C LEU A 295 8.80 0.84 -0.26
N LEU A 296 9.47 -0.24 -0.65
CA LEU A 296 10.19 -0.33 -1.92
C LEU A 296 9.23 -0.25 -3.12
N MET A 297 8.12 -1.00 -3.09
CA MET A 297 7.10 -0.94 -4.14
C MET A 297 6.46 0.44 -4.23
N GLN A 298 6.17 1.07 -3.09
CA GLN A 298 5.67 2.44 -3.04
C GLN A 298 6.67 3.43 -3.63
N ALA A 299 7.97 3.30 -3.32
CA ALA A 299 9.00 4.16 -3.90
C ALA A 299 9.04 4.03 -5.43
N MET A 300 8.96 2.81 -5.98
CA MET A 300 8.89 2.58 -7.42
C MET A 300 7.62 3.18 -8.04
N ALA A 301 6.46 2.98 -7.41
CA ALA A 301 5.20 3.56 -7.86
C ALA A 301 5.24 5.10 -7.86
N VAL A 302 5.90 5.71 -6.86
CA VAL A 302 6.10 7.16 -6.81
C VAL A 302 7.00 7.63 -7.95
N VAL A 303 8.07 6.92 -8.29
CA VAL A 303 8.92 7.28 -9.45
C VAL A 303 8.11 7.28 -10.74
N ILE A 304 7.29 6.25 -10.98
CA ILE A 304 6.42 6.16 -12.16
C ILE A 304 5.40 7.32 -12.13
N LEU A 305 4.69 7.50 -11.02
CA LEU A 305 3.69 8.55 -10.86
C LEU A 305 4.25 9.95 -11.12
N LEU A 306 5.45 10.24 -10.58
CA LEU A 306 6.11 11.52 -10.79
C LEU A 306 6.57 11.69 -12.24
N THR A 307 7.05 10.63 -12.88
CA THR A 307 7.46 10.67 -14.29
C THR A 307 6.26 10.99 -15.18
N GLU A 308 5.18 10.23 -15.06
CA GLU A 308 3.92 10.44 -15.80
C GLU A 308 3.32 11.82 -15.52
N SER A 309 3.27 12.23 -14.25
CA SER A 309 2.75 13.55 -13.88
C SER A 309 3.59 14.69 -14.45
N MET A 310 4.91 14.49 -14.57
CA MET A 310 5.78 15.45 -15.22
C MET A 310 5.51 15.52 -16.73
N GLU A 311 5.35 14.39 -17.40
CA GLU A 311 5.02 14.34 -18.82
C GLU A 311 3.68 15.03 -19.11
N ILE A 312 2.65 14.72 -18.33
CA ILE A 312 1.35 15.41 -18.38
C ILE A 312 1.54 16.92 -18.17
N ALA A 313 2.35 17.30 -17.18
CA ALA A 313 2.60 18.70 -16.91
C ALA A 313 3.30 19.42 -18.06
N GLU A 314 4.25 18.74 -18.71
CA GLU A 314 4.97 19.22 -19.87
C GLU A 314 4.06 19.37 -21.10
N VAL A 315 3.14 18.43 -21.32
CA VAL A 315 2.17 18.49 -22.44
C VAL A 315 1.16 19.63 -22.24
N LEU A 316 0.53 19.72 -21.07
CA LEU A 316 -0.57 20.66 -20.83
C LEU A 316 -0.12 22.09 -20.52
N TRP A 317 1.03 22.25 -19.85
CA TRP A 317 1.48 23.54 -19.32
C TRP A 317 2.88 23.95 -19.80
N HIS A 318 3.29 23.53 -21.00
CA HIS A 318 4.50 24.03 -21.63
C HIS A 318 4.46 25.56 -21.83
N ARG A 319 5.57 26.26 -21.54
CA ARG A 319 5.72 27.71 -21.76
C ARG A 319 5.82 28.06 -23.24
N LYS A 320 6.45 27.21 -24.06
CA LYS A 320 6.52 27.37 -25.53
C LYS A 320 5.37 26.65 -26.22
N GLY A 321 4.14 27.16 -26.12
CA GLY A 321 3.03 26.67 -26.93
C GLY A 321 3.21 27.02 -28.41
N LYS A 322 2.91 26.06 -29.30
CA LYS A 322 2.99 26.07 -30.78
C LYS A 322 4.40 26.14 -31.41
N ARG A 323 4.75 25.05 -32.10
CA ARG A 323 5.77 24.88 -33.15
C ARG A 323 7.07 25.66 -32.92
N THR A 324 7.99 25.08 -32.14
CA THR A 324 9.38 25.56 -32.06
C THR A 324 10.06 25.54 -33.44
N PHE A 325 9.67 24.59 -34.29
CA PHE A 325 10.14 24.42 -35.66
C PHE A 325 8.97 24.59 -36.64
N LYS A 326 9.19 25.33 -37.72
CA LYS A 326 8.18 25.64 -38.76
C LYS A 326 8.64 25.12 -40.12
N PRO A 327 7.74 24.80 -41.06
CA PRO A 327 8.15 24.52 -42.44
C PRO A 327 9.05 25.64 -42.95
N LEU A 328 10.27 25.30 -43.40
CA LEU A 328 11.19 26.28 -43.96
C LEU A 328 10.81 26.55 -45.41
N GLN A 329 11.05 27.77 -45.87
CA GLN A 329 10.99 28.10 -47.29
C GLN A 329 12.44 28.21 -47.78
N PRO A 330 12.89 27.33 -48.69
CA PRO A 330 14.26 27.36 -49.15
C PRO A 330 14.55 28.70 -49.86
N PRO A 331 15.74 29.30 -49.68
CA PRO A 331 16.20 30.42 -50.49
C PRO A 331 16.15 30.13 -51.99
N ALA A 332 16.08 31.18 -52.82
CA ALA A 332 15.98 31.02 -54.27
C ALA A 332 17.20 30.31 -54.91
N ASP A 333 18.34 30.36 -54.23
CA ASP A 333 19.64 29.77 -54.59
C ASP A 333 19.95 28.46 -53.85
N PHE A 334 18.96 27.88 -53.14
CA PHE A 334 19.15 26.63 -52.41
C PHE A 334 19.50 25.47 -53.36
N THR A 335 20.63 24.83 -53.10
CA THR A 335 21.03 23.63 -53.83
C THR A 335 20.37 22.42 -53.17
N PHE A 336 19.46 21.78 -53.89
CA PHE A 336 18.72 20.62 -53.37
C PHE A 336 19.60 19.36 -53.43
N PRO A 337 20.10 18.83 -52.29
CA PRO A 337 20.83 17.56 -52.27
C PRO A 337 19.91 16.43 -52.71
N LYS A 338 20.48 15.33 -53.19
CA LYS A 338 19.67 14.17 -53.57
C LYS A 338 19.14 13.45 -52.33
N VAL A 339 17.83 13.20 -52.33
CA VAL A 339 17.13 12.48 -51.26
C VAL A 339 16.75 11.09 -51.77
N SER A 340 17.13 10.06 -51.00
CA SER A 340 16.66 8.69 -51.21
C SER A 340 15.53 8.38 -50.23
N VAL A 341 14.31 8.23 -50.74
CA VAL A 341 13.14 7.89 -49.92
C VAL A 341 13.01 6.38 -49.86
N HIS A 342 13.06 5.79 -48.67
CA HIS A 342 12.88 4.37 -48.44
C HIS A 342 11.45 4.13 -47.94
N LEU A 343 10.69 3.37 -48.72
CA LEU A 343 9.32 2.95 -48.45
C LEU A 343 9.32 1.43 -48.19
N PRO A 344 9.57 0.98 -46.95
CA PRO A 344 9.42 -0.41 -46.57
C PRO A 344 7.95 -0.80 -46.49
N ILE A 345 7.61 -1.92 -47.13
CA ILE A 345 6.25 -2.50 -47.14
C ILE A 345 6.35 -4.00 -46.78
N HIS A 346 5.37 -4.54 -46.08
CA HIS A 346 5.13 -5.96 -45.82
C HIS A 346 3.63 -6.28 -45.74
N ASN A 347 3.13 -6.98 -46.76
CA ASN A 347 1.77 -7.53 -46.80
C ASN A 347 0.65 -6.49 -46.57
N GLU A 348 0.86 -5.23 -47.00
CA GLU A 348 -0.16 -4.19 -46.97
C GLU A 348 -1.15 -4.29 -48.13
N PRO A 349 -2.38 -3.76 -47.97
CA PRO A 349 -3.33 -3.71 -49.06
C PRO A 349 -2.78 -2.88 -50.25
N PRO A 350 -2.78 -3.41 -51.49
CA PRO A 350 -2.14 -2.75 -52.63
C PRO A 350 -2.72 -1.37 -52.94
N GLU A 351 -4.02 -1.17 -52.70
CA GLU A 351 -4.71 0.10 -52.89
C GLU A 351 -4.21 1.18 -51.93
N MET A 352 -3.86 0.82 -50.69
CA MET A 352 -3.33 1.76 -49.70
C MET A 352 -1.92 2.19 -50.10
N VAL A 353 -1.07 1.25 -50.51
CA VAL A 353 0.29 1.55 -50.97
C VAL A 353 0.24 2.39 -52.26
N ARG A 354 -0.72 2.13 -53.15
CA ARG A 354 -0.94 2.95 -54.36
C ARG A 354 -1.20 4.42 -54.01
N GLU A 355 -2.02 4.72 -53.01
CA GLU A 355 -2.26 6.11 -52.58
C GLU A 355 -0.96 6.79 -52.10
N THR A 356 -0.11 6.06 -51.37
CA THR A 356 1.21 6.54 -50.93
C THR A 356 2.16 6.76 -52.10
N LEU A 357 2.22 5.84 -53.07
CA LEU A 357 3.03 5.99 -54.29
C LEU A 357 2.58 7.20 -55.13
N GLU A 358 1.27 7.42 -55.25
CA GLU A 358 0.71 8.59 -55.95
C GLU A 358 1.01 9.90 -55.20
N ALA A 359 1.03 9.88 -53.87
CA ALA A 359 1.47 11.04 -53.08
C ALA A 359 2.96 11.33 -53.29
N LEU A 360 3.82 10.30 -53.27
CA LEU A 360 5.25 10.41 -53.58
C LEU A 360 5.52 10.95 -54.98
N ALA A 361 4.76 10.51 -55.98
CA ALA A 361 4.89 11.00 -57.35
C ALA A 361 4.56 12.49 -57.50
N ARG A 362 3.81 13.08 -56.55
CA ARG A 362 3.47 14.51 -56.52
C ARG A 362 4.47 15.36 -55.74
N VAL A 363 5.49 14.77 -55.11
CA VAL A 363 6.51 15.51 -54.36
C VAL A 363 7.28 16.43 -55.32
N ALA A 364 7.21 17.72 -55.05
CA ALA A 364 7.84 18.75 -55.86
C ALA A 364 9.32 18.93 -55.46
N TYR A 365 10.15 17.91 -55.63
CA TYR A 365 11.58 17.92 -55.28
C TYR A 365 12.45 17.51 -56.49
N PRO A 366 13.49 18.27 -56.85
CA PRO A 366 14.21 18.07 -58.11
C PRO A 366 15.13 16.84 -58.14
N ASN A 367 15.75 16.48 -57.01
CA ASN A 367 16.74 15.40 -56.92
C ASN A 367 16.23 14.28 -56.00
N LEU A 368 15.32 13.45 -56.50
CA LEU A 368 14.62 12.43 -55.72
C LEU A 368 14.82 11.04 -56.32
N GLU A 369 15.03 10.05 -55.47
CA GLU A 369 14.77 8.65 -55.77
C GLU A 369 13.87 8.02 -54.70
N VAL A 370 13.11 6.99 -55.07
CA VAL A 370 12.23 6.26 -54.16
C VAL A 370 12.53 4.78 -54.27
N LEU A 371 12.96 4.16 -53.17
CA LEU A 371 13.17 2.72 -53.03
C LEU A 371 11.95 2.13 -52.33
N VAL A 372 11.18 1.32 -53.04
CA VAL A 372 10.05 0.56 -52.51
C VAL A 372 10.56 -0.83 -52.17
N LEU A 373 10.54 -1.15 -50.88
CA LEU A 373 11.22 -2.32 -50.31
C LEU A 373 10.15 -3.27 -49.77
N ASP A 374 9.64 -4.14 -50.63
CA ASP A 374 8.68 -5.17 -50.24
C ASP A 374 9.40 -6.31 -49.53
N ASN A 375 9.09 -6.50 -48.26
CA ASN A 375 9.82 -7.38 -47.37
C ASN A 375 8.98 -8.59 -47.06
N ASN A 376 9.33 -9.79 -47.52
CA ASN A 376 8.70 -11.06 -47.14
C ASN A 376 7.19 -11.19 -47.44
N THR A 377 6.63 -10.42 -48.38
CA THR A 377 5.22 -10.57 -48.78
C THR A 377 5.03 -11.84 -49.61
N LYS A 378 4.37 -12.85 -49.05
CA LYS A 378 4.29 -14.17 -49.70
C LYS A 378 3.35 -14.24 -50.89
N ASP A 379 2.28 -13.44 -50.87
CA ASP A 379 1.24 -13.50 -51.89
C ASP A 379 1.57 -12.55 -53.06
N PRO A 380 1.82 -13.09 -54.28
CA PRO A 380 2.04 -12.27 -55.46
C PRO A 380 0.88 -11.33 -55.78
N ALA A 381 -0.36 -11.70 -55.41
CA ALA A 381 -1.51 -10.83 -55.61
C ALA A 381 -1.44 -9.53 -54.80
N VAL A 382 -0.57 -9.47 -53.78
CA VAL A 382 -0.36 -8.29 -52.92
C VAL A 382 0.80 -7.43 -53.43
N TRP A 383 1.96 -8.01 -53.74
CA TRP A 383 3.14 -7.20 -54.10
C TRP A 383 3.27 -6.89 -55.60
N GLU A 384 2.80 -7.78 -56.50
CA GLU A 384 2.88 -7.53 -57.95
C GLU A 384 2.11 -6.28 -58.40
N PRO A 385 0.91 -5.95 -57.86
CA PRO A 385 0.24 -4.70 -58.20
C PRO A 385 1.06 -3.46 -57.81
N VAL A 386 1.75 -3.51 -56.66
CA VAL A 386 2.62 -2.42 -56.19
C VAL A 386 3.82 -2.26 -57.11
N GLN A 387 4.43 -3.36 -57.56
CA GLN A 387 5.49 -3.33 -58.57
C GLN A 387 5.00 -2.65 -59.86
N LYS A 388 3.83 -3.05 -60.38
CA LYS A 388 3.23 -2.46 -61.58
C LYS A 388 2.95 -0.98 -61.42
N ASP A 389 2.54 -0.54 -60.23
CA ASP A 389 2.35 0.87 -59.93
C ASP A 389 3.68 1.64 -59.91
N CYS A 390 4.76 1.06 -59.38
CA CYS A 390 6.10 1.65 -59.44
C CYS A 390 6.58 1.80 -60.90
N GLU A 391 6.41 0.77 -61.73
CA GLU A 391 6.76 0.79 -63.15
C GLU A 391 5.95 1.83 -63.94
N ARG A 392 4.65 1.94 -63.64
CA ARG A 392 3.73 2.92 -64.24
C ARG A 392 4.13 4.36 -63.90
N LEU A 393 4.48 4.62 -62.64
CA LEU A 393 4.88 5.95 -62.18
C LEU A 393 6.27 6.35 -62.70
N GLY A 394 7.18 5.37 -62.84
CA GLY A 394 8.45 5.48 -63.55
C GLY A 394 9.41 6.55 -63.00
N GLY A 395 10.54 6.74 -63.68
CA GLY A 395 11.48 7.86 -63.51
C GLY A 395 12.34 7.87 -62.24
N VAL A 396 11.72 7.74 -61.06
CA VAL A 396 12.38 7.86 -59.74
C VAL A 396 12.13 6.66 -58.83
N PHE A 397 11.16 5.79 -59.15
CA PHE A 397 10.79 4.63 -58.35
C PHE A 397 11.60 3.39 -58.71
N LYS A 398 12.13 2.69 -57.70
CA LYS A 398 12.80 1.40 -57.79
C LYS A 398 12.13 0.43 -56.83
N PHE A 399 11.63 -0.68 -57.34
CA PHE A 399 10.96 -1.70 -56.53
C PHE A 399 11.88 -2.90 -56.28
N PHE A 400 11.90 -3.38 -55.04
CA PHE A 400 12.65 -4.56 -54.62
C PHE A 400 11.73 -5.48 -53.83
N HIS A 401 11.59 -6.72 -54.30
CA HIS A 401 10.95 -7.80 -53.56
C HIS A 401 12.01 -8.65 -52.85
N LEU A 402 11.97 -8.65 -51.52
CA LEU A 402 12.91 -9.34 -50.65
C LEU A 402 12.26 -10.60 -50.07
N GLU A 403 12.56 -11.75 -50.67
CA GLU A 403 12.04 -13.03 -50.21
C GLU A 403 12.91 -13.62 -49.09
N ASN A 404 12.29 -14.02 -47.97
CA ASN A 404 12.94 -14.60 -46.78
C ASN A 404 14.08 -13.75 -46.19
N TRP A 405 13.92 -12.43 -46.17
CA TRP A 405 14.93 -11.47 -45.69
C TRP A 405 14.90 -11.27 -44.17
N PRO A 406 16.06 -11.30 -43.47
CA PRO A 406 16.13 -11.21 -42.01
C PRO A 406 15.93 -9.77 -41.51
N GLY A 407 15.53 -9.62 -40.23
CA GLY A 407 15.52 -8.31 -39.56
C GLY A 407 14.25 -7.46 -39.78
N PHE A 408 13.20 -8.02 -40.39
CA PHE A 408 11.91 -7.35 -40.61
C PHE A 408 12.09 -5.96 -41.27
N LYS A 409 11.33 -4.94 -40.84
CA LYS A 409 11.41 -3.58 -41.38
C LYS A 409 12.83 -3.00 -41.36
N ALA A 410 13.57 -3.21 -40.26
CA ALA A 410 14.95 -2.73 -40.14
C ALA A 410 15.88 -3.43 -41.15
N GLY A 411 15.67 -4.73 -41.40
CA GLY A 411 16.42 -5.48 -42.39
C GLY A 411 16.17 -5.01 -43.82
N ALA A 412 14.91 -4.69 -44.16
CA ALA A 412 14.56 -4.13 -45.46
C ALA A 412 15.20 -2.75 -45.67
N ILE A 413 15.16 -1.87 -44.65
CA ILE A 413 15.82 -0.56 -44.70
C ILE A 413 17.34 -0.72 -44.87
N ASN A 414 17.97 -1.66 -44.17
CA ASN A 414 19.40 -1.94 -44.35
C ASN A 414 19.73 -2.35 -45.79
N PHE A 415 18.91 -3.19 -46.41
CA PHE A 415 19.05 -3.50 -47.85
C PHE A 415 18.84 -2.24 -48.70
N GLY A 416 17.86 -1.39 -48.37
CA GLY A 416 17.64 -0.10 -49.02
C GLY A 416 18.87 0.81 -48.96
N LEU A 417 19.61 0.83 -47.85
CA LEU A 417 20.87 1.58 -47.72
C LEU A 417 21.93 1.09 -48.72
N GLU A 418 22.02 -0.21 -48.97
CA GLU A 418 22.94 -0.78 -49.96
C GLU A 418 22.54 -0.43 -51.41
N GLN A 419 21.25 -0.20 -51.65
CA GLN A 419 20.71 0.17 -52.98
C GLN A 419 20.57 1.69 -53.19
N THR A 420 20.86 2.49 -52.16
CA THR A 420 20.79 3.95 -52.20
C THR A 420 21.81 4.48 -53.20
N ALA A 421 21.40 5.46 -54.03
CA ALA A 421 22.30 6.04 -55.01
C ALA A 421 23.52 6.68 -54.32
N SER A 422 24.71 6.49 -54.89
CA SER A 422 25.97 6.95 -54.29
C SER A 422 26.08 8.47 -54.16
N ASP A 423 25.27 9.21 -54.92
CA ASP A 423 25.13 10.67 -54.90
C ASP A 423 24.00 11.16 -53.99
N ALA A 424 23.28 10.26 -53.28
CA ALA A 424 22.30 10.64 -52.27
C ALA A 424 22.98 11.07 -50.98
N GLU A 425 22.62 12.26 -50.47
CA GLU A 425 23.18 12.82 -49.24
C GLU A 425 22.22 12.67 -48.06
N ILE A 426 20.92 12.51 -48.34
CA ILE A 426 19.87 12.42 -47.33
C ILE A 426 19.03 11.18 -47.59
N ILE A 427 18.75 10.43 -46.52
CA ILE A 427 17.81 9.30 -46.53
C ILE A 427 16.56 9.73 -45.78
N ALA A 428 15.40 9.55 -46.41
CA ALA A 428 14.11 9.75 -45.79
C ALA A 428 13.38 8.41 -45.70
N VAL A 429 12.83 8.07 -44.54
CA VAL A 429 12.07 6.83 -44.35
C VAL A 429 10.63 7.21 -44.05
N ILE A 430 9.69 6.56 -44.73
CA ILE A 430 8.25 6.76 -44.53
C ILE A 430 7.54 5.42 -44.35
N ASP A 431 6.34 5.43 -43.76
CA ASP A 431 5.52 4.21 -43.68
C ASP A 431 4.65 4.05 -44.93
N SER A 432 4.13 2.83 -45.13
CA SER A 432 3.33 2.39 -46.28
C SER A 432 2.03 3.17 -46.52
N ASP A 433 1.53 3.89 -45.52
CA ASP A 433 0.23 4.57 -45.51
C ASP A 433 0.32 6.11 -45.43
N TYR A 434 1.51 6.68 -45.61
CA TYR A 434 1.73 8.13 -45.53
C TYR A 434 1.30 8.86 -46.81
N ILE A 435 0.34 9.78 -46.66
CA ILE A 435 -0.03 10.72 -47.71
C ILE A 435 0.69 12.05 -47.48
N ILE A 436 1.87 12.18 -48.06
CA ILE A 436 2.74 13.34 -47.90
C ILE A 436 2.29 14.54 -48.74
N SER A 437 2.61 15.75 -48.27
CA SER A 437 2.35 16.98 -49.01
C SER A 437 3.39 17.19 -50.12
N PRO A 438 3.03 17.84 -51.26
CA PRO A 438 3.97 18.08 -52.36
C PRO A 438 5.24 18.86 -51.97
N ASP A 439 5.16 19.70 -50.94
CA ASP A 439 6.23 20.55 -50.44
C ASP A 439 7.02 19.95 -49.26
N TRP A 440 6.72 18.71 -48.85
CA TRP A 440 7.29 18.07 -47.67
C TRP A 440 8.82 18.11 -47.64
N LEU A 441 9.51 17.57 -48.65
CA LEU A 441 10.98 17.57 -48.68
C LEU A 441 11.56 18.99 -48.77
N LYS A 442 10.92 19.89 -49.54
CA LYS A 442 11.36 21.30 -49.64
C LYS A 442 11.30 22.03 -48.30
N SER A 443 10.35 21.66 -47.46
CA SER A 443 10.16 22.26 -46.13
C SER A 443 11.10 21.70 -45.06
N MET A 444 11.61 20.49 -45.27
CA MET A 444 12.35 19.71 -44.27
C MET A 444 13.84 19.66 -44.54
N VAL A 445 14.27 19.50 -45.79
CA VAL A 445 15.68 19.39 -46.18
C VAL A 445 16.53 20.61 -45.75
N PRO A 446 16.04 21.87 -45.82
CA PRO A 446 16.86 23.02 -45.41
C PRO A 446 17.30 23.01 -43.94
N TYR A 447 16.67 22.20 -43.08
CA TYR A 447 17.14 22.06 -41.70
C TYR A 447 18.53 21.42 -41.59
N PHE A 448 18.95 20.64 -42.59
CA PHE A 448 20.28 20.02 -42.62
C PHE A 448 21.40 21.00 -43.00
N GLU A 449 21.09 22.27 -43.32
CA GLU A 449 22.13 23.31 -43.44
C GLU A 449 22.83 23.62 -42.10
N ASP A 450 22.17 23.33 -40.97
CA ASP A 450 22.81 23.38 -39.66
C ASP A 450 23.54 22.05 -39.41
N GLU A 451 24.88 22.07 -39.39
CA GLU A 451 25.74 20.90 -39.14
C GLU A 451 25.44 20.19 -37.80
N LYS A 452 24.72 20.83 -36.87
CA LYS A 452 24.27 20.22 -35.60
C LYS A 452 23.03 19.36 -35.74
N VAL A 453 22.36 19.37 -36.89
CA VAL A 453 21.12 18.63 -37.16
C VAL A 453 21.44 17.29 -37.79
N GLY A 454 21.27 16.21 -37.02
CA GLY A 454 21.44 14.83 -37.50
C GLY A 454 20.17 14.15 -38.03
N PHE A 455 18.98 14.65 -37.66
CA PHE A 455 17.69 14.09 -38.07
C PHE A 455 16.59 15.15 -37.98
N VAL A 456 15.62 15.10 -38.89
CA VAL A 456 14.47 16.01 -38.94
C VAL A 456 13.20 15.18 -39.05
N GLN A 457 12.22 15.43 -38.18
CA GLN A 457 10.95 14.70 -38.15
C GLN A 457 9.77 15.64 -38.36
N SER A 458 8.84 15.26 -39.23
CA SER A 458 7.54 15.92 -39.35
C SER A 458 6.52 15.30 -38.39
N PRO A 459 5.52 16.06 -37.91
CA PRO A 459 4.39 15.47 -37.20
C PRO A 459 3.65 14.45 -38.10
N GLN A 460 3.06 13.44 -37.47
CA GLN A 460 2.16 12.47 -38.11
C GLN A 460 0.73 12.83 -37.72
N ASP A 461 -0.16 12.90 -38.71
CA ASP A 461 -1.57 13.24 -38.51
C ASP A 461 -2.49 12.17 -39.11
N TYR A 462 -3.60 11.91 -38.42
CA TYR A 462 -4.60 10.95 -38.86
C TYR A 462 -5.67 11.60 -39.74
N ARG A 463 -5.79 11.16 -40.99
CA ARG A 463 -6.74 11.71 -41.99
C ARG A 463 -8.21 11.58 -41.63
N ASP A 464 -8.56 10.73 -40.66
CA ASP A 464 -9.92 10.36 -40.28
C ASP A 464 -10.42 11.08 -39.01
N ARG A 465 -9.84 12.25 -38.71
CA ARG A 465 -10.20 13.13 -37.59
C ARG A 465 -11.71 13.38 -37.42
N GLY A 466 -12.46 13.37 -38.53
CA GLY A 466 -13.90 13.64 -38.54
C GLY A 466 -14.77 12.48 -38.04
N LEU A 467 -14.20 11.28 -37.82
CA LEU A 467 -14.97 10.09 -37.47
C LEU A 467 -15.30 9.97 -35.98
N SER A 468 -14.52 10.57 -35.08
CA SER A 468 -14.81 10.55 -33.64
C SER A 468 -14.07 11.65 -32.88
N THR A 469 -14.53 11.95 -31.67
CA THR A 469 -13.85 12.88 -30.75
C THR A 469 -12.43 12.40 -30.42
N PHE A 470 -12.22 11.10 -30.24
CA PHE A 470 -10.89 10.53 -30.01
C PHE A 470 -9.95 10.80 -31.20
N LYS A 471 -10.39 10.53 -32.43
CA LYS A 471 -9.60 10.77 -33.65
C LYS A 471 -9.36 12.26 -33.89
N SER A 472 -10.32 13.10 -33.53
CA SER A 472 -10.14 14.55 -33.53
C SER A 472 -9.12 15.03 -32.50
N MET A 473 -8.94 14.34 -31.37
CA MET A 473 -7.91 14.64 -30.37
C MET A 473 -6.53 14.11 -30.79
N CYS A 474 -6.48 13.05 -31.60
CA CYS A 474 -5.24 12.54 -32.22
C CYS A 474 -4.80 13.37 -33.43
N TYR A 475 -5.64 14.28 -33.92
CA TYR A 475 -5.31 15.20 -35.02
C TYR A 475 -4.66 16.46 -34.44
N TRP A 476 -3.43 16.72 -34.85
CA TRP A 476 -2.58 17.77 -34.29
C TRP A 476 -2.80 19.16 -34.93
N GLU A 477 -3.38 19.22 -36.14
CA GLU A 477 -3.68 20.47 -36.88
C GLU A 477 -5.09 21.05 -36.68
#